data_AF-A0A918RVE4-F1
#
_entry.id   AF-A0A918RVE4-F1
#
_cell.length_a   1.000
_cell.length_b   1.000
_cell.length_c   1.000
_cell.angle_alpha   90.00
_cell.angle_beta   90.00
_cell.angle_gamma   90.00
#
_symmetry.space_group_name_H-M   'P 1'
#
loop_
_entity.id
_entity.type
_entity.pdbx_description
1 polymer ?
#
loop_
_entity_poly.entity_id
_entity_poly.type
_entity_poly.pdbx_seq_one_letter_code
_entity_poly.pdbx_strand_id
1 'polypeptide(L)'
;MKSNLLTSILSGLIFPFFCFVFIDFAPMNIYENDVLVNEASQSTELLAFIEFYGVGNSLLIYSKIALVIFLFALLVCVLNQYIKSRIETEL
;
A
#
# COMPACT_ATOMS: atom_id res chain seq x y z
N MET A 1 1.51 -20.36 12.91
CA MET A 1 1.32 -20.04 11.48
C MET A 1 0.02 -19.29 11.17
N LYS A 2 -1.18 -19.77 11.53
CA LYS A 2 -2.47 -19.15 11.12
C LYS A 2 -2.63 -17.66 11.48
N SER A 3 -2.27 -17.25 12.70
CA SER A 3 -2.40 -15.84 13.12
C SER A 3 -1.48 -14.89 12.33
N ASN A 4 -0.23 -15.29 12.06
CA ASN A 4 0.74 -14.46 11.34
C ASN A 4 0.41 -14.29 9.85
N LEU A 5 -0.23 -15.30 9.25
CA LEU A 5 -0.73 -15.20 7.89
C LEU A 5 -1.92 -14.22 7.84
N LEU A 6 -2.82 -14.30 8.83
CA LEU A 6 -3.99 -13.42 8.91
C LEU A 6 -3.58 -11.95 9.10
N THR A 7 -2.61 -11.67 9.98
CA THR A 7 -2.08 -10.32 10.16
C THR A 7 -1.37 -9.80 8.91
N SER A 8 -0.63 -10.66 8.21
CA SER A 8 0.01 -10.27 6.94
C SER A 8 -1.04 -9.94 5.87
N ILE A 9 -2.08 -10.78 5.71
CA ILE A 9 -3.18 -10.53 4.77
C ILE A 9 -3.92 -9.23 5.11
N LEU A 10 -4.29 -9.05 6.38
CA LEU A 10 -4.98 -7.84 6.85
C LEU A 10 -4.12 -6.59 6.62
N SER A 11 -2.82 -6.66 6.92
CA SER A 11 -1.91 -5.53 6.66
C SER A 11 -1.80 -5.23 5.16
N GLY A 12 -1.64 -6.24 4.30
CA GLY A 12 -1.58 -6.04 2.85
C GLY A 12 -2.85 -5.42 2.27
N LEU A 13 -4.03 -5.66 2.85
CA LEU A 13 -5.30 -5.11 2.39
C LEU A 13 -5.58 -3.70 2.93
N ILE A 14 -5.31 -3.48 4.22
CA ILE A 14 -5.74 -2.27 4.94
C ILE A 14 -4.69 -1.16 4.84
N PHE A 15 -3.41 -1.51 4.84
CA PHE A 15 -2.33 -0.51 4.88
C PHE A 15 -2.21 0.34 3.60
N PRO A 16 -2.44 -0.19 2.37
CA PRO A 16 -2.51 0.65 1.18
C PRO A 16 -3.62 1.70 1.29
N PHE A 17 -4.77 1.33 1.84
CA PHE A 17 -5.88 2.27 2.06
C PHE A 17 -5.45 3.42 2.98
N PHE A 18 -4.72 3.12 4.06
CA PHE A 18 -4.15 4.16 4.92
C PHE A 18 -3.11 5.02 4.21
N CYS A 19 -2.29 4.45 3.32
CA CYS A 19 -1.39 5.26 2.48
C CYS A 19 -2.18 6.24 1.61
N PHE A 20 -3.32 5.84 1.03
CA PHE A 20 -4.17 6.73 0.25
C PHE A 20 -5.00 7.73 1.07
N VAL A 21 -5.12 7.55 2.39
CA VAL A 21 -5.86 8.45 3.29
C VAL A 21 -4.92 9.45 3.98
N PHE A 22 -3.64 9.10 4.16
CA PHE A 22 -2.66 9.90 4.88
C PHE A 22 -1.58 10.55 4.00
N ILE A 23 -1.43 10.16 2.73
CA ILE A 23 -0.48 10.80 1.81
C ILE A 23 -1.13 12.06 1.24
N ASP A 24 -1.19 13.07 2.11
CA ASP A 24 -1.51 14.46 1.82
C ASP A 24 -0.31 15.09 1.10
N PHE A 25 -0.04 14.67 -0.14
CA PHE A 25 1.11 15.17 -0.92
C PHE A 25 0.70 15.62 -2.31
N ALA A 26 0.30 16.89 -2.32
CA ALA A 26 0.20 17.78 -3.47
C ALA A 26 -0.95 17.48 -4.46
N PRO A 27 -1.55 18.53 -5.05
CA PRO A 27 -2.50 18.35 -6.14
C PRO A 27 -1.84 17.55 -7.26
N MET A 28 -2.43 16.39 -7.58
CA MET A 28 -2.01 15.58 -8.72
C MET A 28 -2.29 16.38 -9.99
N ASN A 29 -1.22 16.92 -10.56
CA ASN A 29 -1.23 17.71 -11.78
C ASN A 29 -0.30 17.04 -12.81
N ILE A 30 -0.81 16.70 -14.00
CA ILE A 30 0.04 16.24 -15.11
C ILE A 30 0.42 17.46 -15.93
N TYR A 31 1.72 17.67 -16.09
CA TYR A 31 2.27 18.58 -17.07
C TYR A 31 2.88 17.77 -18.21
N GLU A 32 2.46 18.06 -19.45
CA GLU A 32 3.08 17.52 -20.65
C GLU A 32 3.65 18.71 -21.43
N ASN A 33 4.97 18.73 -21.67
CA ASN A 33 5.67 19.87 -22.27
C ASN A 33 5.36 21.22 -21.57
N ASP A 34 5.40 21.23 -20.23
CA ASP A 34 5.08 22.41 -19.39
C ASP A 34 3.65 22.96 -19.51
N VAL A 35 2.74 22.23 -20.16
CA VAL A 35 1.31 22.55 -20.21
C VAL A 35 0.55 21.64 -19.25
N LEU A 36 -0.29 22.23 -18.40
CA LEU A 36 -1.19 21.47 -17.53
C LEU A 36 -2.22 20.71 -18.38
N VAL A 37 -2.14 19.38 -18.38
CA VAL A 37 -3.01 18.49 -19.16
C VAL A 37 -4.16 17.96 -18.33
N ASN A 38 -3.94 17.75 -17.02
CA ASN A 38 -4.95 17.21 -16.13
C ASN A 38 -4.77 17.78 -14.71
N GLU A 39 -5.86 18.27 -14.13
CA GLU A 39 -5.93 18.81 -12.78
C GLU A 39 -6.94 17.97 -11.98
N ALA A 40 -6.51 17.43 -10.84
CA ALA A 40 -7.40 16.71 -9.96
C ALA A 40 -8.39 17.68 -9.29
N SER A 41 -9.63 17.73 -9.81
CA SER A 41 -10.67 18.69 -9.39
C SER A 41 -11.44 18.28 -8.11
N GLN A 42 -11.17 17.12 -7.50
CA GLN A 42 -12.09 16.51 -6.54
C GLN A 42 -11.65 16.51 -5.07
N SER A 43 -12.66 16.52 -4.19
CA SER A 43 -12.58 16.71 -2.74
C SER A 43 -12.03 15.52 -1.95
N THR A 44 -11.85 14.36 -2.57
CA THR A 44 -11.32 13.15 -1.92
C THR A 44 -10.18 12.55 -2.73
N GLU A 45 -9.04 12.29 -2.09
CA GLU A 45 -7.82 11.82 -2.75
C GLU A 45 -7.98 10.49 -3.49
N LEU A 46 -8.81 9.60 -2.96
CA LEU A 46 -9.11 8.33 -3.63
C LEU A 46 -9.86 8.55 -4.96
N LEU A 47 -10.79 9.51 -4.99
CA LEU A 47 -11.50 9.87 -6.22
C LEU A 47 -10.57 10.59 -7.18
N ALA A 48 -9.75 11.53 -6.70
CA ALA A 48 -8.72 12.19 -7.49
C ALA A 48 -7.76 11.16 -8.11
N PHE A 49 -7.30 10.19 -7.34
CA PHE A 49 -6.43 9.11 -7.82
C PHE A 49 -7.11 8.26 -8.91
N ILE A 50 -8.38 7.87 -8.70
CA ILE A 50 -9.15 7.09 -9.66
C ILE A 50 -9.42 7.88 -10.94
N GLU A 51 -9.73 9.16 -10.82
CA GLU A 51 -9.95 10.08 -11.95
C GLU A 51 -8.66 10.30 -12.73
N PHE A 52 -7.52 10.38 -12.04
CA PHE A 52 -6.22 10.67 -12.63
C PHE A 52 -5.59 9.46 -13.35
N TYR A 53 -5.61 8.28 -12.74
CA TYR A 53 -5.04 7.07 -13.33
C TYR A 53 -6.07 6.25 -14.13
N GLY A 54 -7.36 6.51 -13.94
CA GLY A 54 -8.45 5.66 -14.40
C GLY A 54 -8.65 4.44 -13.48
N VAL A 55 -9.89 3.95 -13.39
CA VAL A 55 -10.29 2.86 -12.47
C VAL A 55 -9.39 1.62 -12.60
N GLY A 56 -9.08 1.21 -13.83
CA GLY A 56 -8.27 0.00 -14.10
C GLY A 56 -6.83 0.12 -13.61
N ASN A 57 -6.15 1.21 -13.96
CA ASN A 57 -4.76 1.41 -13.53
C ASN A 57 -4.67 1.69 -12.04
N SER A 58 -5.65 2.40 -11.48
CA SER A 58 -5.74 2.66 -10.04
C SER A 58 -5.80 1.36 -9.24
N LEU A 59 -6.62 0.40 -9.70
CA LEU A 59 -6.73 -0.91 -9.06
C LEU A 59 -5.44 -1.73 -9.20
N LEU A 60 -4.75 -1.63 -10.34
CA LEU A 60 -3.43 -2.26 -10.52
C LEU A 60 -2.38 -1.67 -9.59
N ILE A 61 -2.30 -0.34 -9.47
CA ILE A 61 -1.36 0.34 -8.56
C ILE A 61 -1.67 -0.05 -7.11
N TYR A 62 -2.94 -0.01 -6.72
CA TYR A 62 -3.38 -0.46 -5.39
C TYR A 62 -2.97 -1.91 -5.12
N SER A 63 -3.17 -2.81 -6.08
CA SER A 63 -2.80 -4.23 -5.95
C SER A 63 -1.29 -4.45 -5.79
N LYS A 64 -0.47 -3.66 -6.49
CA LYS A 64 0.99 -3.71 -6.37
C LYS A 64 1.44 -3.26 -4.98
N ILE A 65 0.89 -2.15 -4.48
CA ILE A 65 1.19 -1.64 -3.14
C ILE A 65 0.76 -2.66 -2.07
N ALA A 66 -0.45 -3.22 -2.21
CA ALA A 66 -0.97 -4.26 -1.33
C ALA A 66 -0.04 -5.48 -1.26
N LEU A 67 0.46 -5.93 -2.41
CA LEU A 67 1.38 -7.07 -2.49
C LEU A 67 2.73 -6.77 -1.83
N VAL A 68 3.29 -5.57 -2.04
CA VAL A 68 4.56 -5.18 -1.41
C VAL A 68 4.42 -5.15 0.11
N ILE A 69 3.35 -4.55 0.63
CA ILE A 69 3.10 -4.47 2.07
C ILE A 69 2.85 -5.87 2.65
N PHE A 70 2.08 -6.70 1.96
CA PHE A 70 1.88 -8.10 2.34
C PHE A 70 3.21 -8.86 2.47
N LEU A 71 4.08 -8.75 1.47
CA LEU A 71 5.40 -9.41 1.48
C LEU A 71 6.26 -8.90 2.64
N PHE A 72 6.24 -7.59 2.90
CA PHE A 72 6.99 -7.00 4.01
C PHE A 72 6.50 -7.50 5.37
N ALA A 73 5.19 -7.51 5.59
CA ALA A 73 4.59 -8.02 6.82
C ALA A 73 4.86 -9.52 7.02
N LEU A 74 4.82 -10.30 5.93
CA LEU A 74 5.14 -11.72 5.96
C LEU A 74 6.62 -11.94 6.33
N LEU A 75 7.53 -11.15 5.75
CA LEU A 75 8.96 -11.20 6.07
C LEU A 75 9.21 -10.88 7.56
N VAL A 76 8.60 -9.81 8.08
CA VAL A 76 8.69 -9.46 9.51
C VAL A 76 8.15 -10.59 10.38
N CYS A 77 7.03 -11.21 10.00
CA CYS A 77 6.46 -12.34 10.73
C CYS A 77 7.36 -13.58 10.72
N VAL A 78 8.01 -13.88 9.59
CA VAL A 78 8.95 -15.00 9.45
C VAL A 78 10.20 -14.76 10.30
N LEU A 79 10.77 -13.54 10.24
CA LEU A 79 11.92 -13.16 11.04
C LEU A 79 11.62 -13.25 12.54
N ASN A 80 10.44 -12.79 12.97
CA ASN A 80 10.05 -12.86 14.38
C ASN A 80 9.91 -14.33 14.84
N GLN A 81 9.33 -15.21 14.03
CA GLN A 81 9.28 -16.64 14.35
C GLN A 81 10.68 -17.27 14.39
N TYR A 82 11.56 -16.91 13.47
CA TYR A 82 12.93 -17.41 13.44
C TYR A 82 13.70 -17.01 14.70
N ILE A 83 13.63 -15.74 15.10
CA ILE A 83 14.25 -15.23 16.33
C ILE A 83 13.67 -15.94 17.55
N LYS A 84 12.34 -16.03 17.64
CA LYS A 84 11.67 -16.72 18.76
C LYS A 84 12.10 -18.18 18.87
N SER A 85 12.15 -18.90 17.75
CA SER A 85 12.61 -20.29 17.73
C SER A 85 14.07 -20.42 18.18
N ARG A 86 14.95 -19.53 17.74
CA ARG A 86 16.35 -19.53 18.18
C ARG A 86 16.50 -19.28 19.69
N ILE A 87 15.76 -18.32 20.23
CA ILE A 87 15.77 -18.00 21.67
C ILE A 87 15.25 -19.19 22.49
N GLU A 88 14.18 -19.87 22.04
CA GLU A 88 13.64 -21.06 22.72
C GLU A 88 14.54 -22.30 22.62
N THR A 89 15.50 -22.34 21.68
CA THR A 89 16.41 -23.50 21.53
C THR A 89 17.69 -23.35 22.36
N GLU A 90 18.03 -22.14 22.81
CA GLU A 90 19.20 -21.86 23.65
C GLU A 90 18.89 -21.82 25.15
N LEU A 91 17.63 -22.06 25.55
CA LEU A 91 17.15 -22.09 26.94
C LEU A 91 16.78 -23.51 27.36
#